data_AF-A0A2G9LK47-F1
#
_entry.id   AF-A0A2G9LK47-F1
#
_cell.length_a   1.000
_cell.length_b   1.000
_cell.length_c   1.000
_cell.angle_alpha   90.00
_cell.angle_beta   90.00
_cell.angle_gamma   90.00
#
_symmetry.space_group_name_H-M   'P 1'
#
loop_
_entity.id
_entity.type
_entity.pdbx_description
1 polymer ?
#
loop_
_entity_poly.entity_id
_entity_poly.type
_entity_poly.pdbx_seq_one_letter_code
_entity_poly.pdbx_strand_id
1 'polypeptide(L)' 'VATATVKDETGDATLTLWNEQINQVHSGDKVVVEDGFVKTFQGKLQISTGRQGKLTVQPE' A
#
# COMPACT_ATOMS: atom_id res chain seq x y z
N VAL A 1 -6.77 -6.68 -8.90
CA VAL A 1 -6.00 -5.55 -8.33
C VAL A 1 -6.97 -4.69 -7.54
N ALA A 2 -6.60 -4.26 -6.34
CA ALA A 2 -7.36 -3.27 -5.57
C ALA A 2 -6.46 -2.09 -5.21
N THR A 3 -7.09 -0.98 -4.84
CA THR A 3 -6.38 0.23 -4.40
C THR A 3 -6.87 0.62 -3.02
N ALA A 4 -5.95 0.83 -2.10
CA ALA A 4 -6.21 1.33 -0.77
C ALA A 4 -5.64 2.74 -0.64
N THR A 5 -6.39 3.65 -0.03
CA THR A 5 -5.86 4.96 0.37
C THR A 5 -5.18 4.79 1.71
N VAL A 6 -3.86 4.99 1.74
CA VAL A 6 -3.07 5.02 2.97
C VAL A 6 -2.76 6.47 3.30
N LYS A 7 -2.79 6.79 4.59
CA LYS A 7 -2.45 8.12 5.08
C LYS A 7 -1.48 7.98 6.23
N ASP A 8 -0.46 8.80 6.22
CA ASP A 8 0.54 8.87 7.26
C ASP A 8 0.67 10.34 7.73
N GLU A 9 1.57 10.61 8.68
CA GLU A 9 1.83 11.95 9.21
C GLU A 9 2.26 12.94 8.11
N THR A 10 2.86 12.43 7.04
CA THR A 10 3.38 13.23 5.93
C THR A 10 2.35 13.56 4.83
N GLY A 11 1.24 12.82 4.75
CA GLY A 11 0.22 13.00 3.70
C GLY A 11 -0.52 11.73 3.32
N ASP A 12 -1.23 11.79 2.19
CA ASP A 12 -1.98 10.68 1.59
C ASP A 12 -1.25 10.05 0.38
N ALA A 13 -1.38 8.73 0.26
CA ALA A 13 -0.86 7.95 -0.85
C ALA A 13 -1.82 6.82 -1.23
N THR A 14 -1.71 6.34 -2.46
CA THR A 14 -2.52 5.24 -2.99
C THR A 14 -1.67 3.97 -3.03
N LEU A 15 -1.97 3.00 -2.19
CA LEU A 15 -1.35 1.69 -2.20
C LEU A 15 -2.09 0.74 -3.15
N THR A 16 -1.34 0.11 -4.07
CA THR A 16 -1.87 -0.90 -4.98
C THR A 16 -1.68 -2.28 -4.38
N LEU A 17 -2.80 -2.97 -4.16
CA LEU A 17 -2.87 -4.31 -3.58
C LEU A 17 -3.08 -5.37 -4.68
N TRP A 18 -2.29 -6.43 -4.62
CA TRP A 18 -2.30 -7.52 -5.60
C TRP A 18 -2.91 -8.79 -5.00
N ASN A 19 -3.90 -9.36 -5.71
CA ASN A 19 -4.51 -10.67 -5.45
C ASN A 19 -4.78 -10.93 -3.96
N GLU A 20 -3.95 -11.75 -3.31
CA GLU A 20 -4.11 -12.19 -1.93
C GLU A 20 -3.91 -11.07 -0.91
N GLN A 21 -3.12 -10.03 -1.23
CA GLN A 21 -2.93 -8.86 -0.35
C GLN A 21 -4.26 -8.14 -0.09
N ILE A 22 -5.18 -8.19 -1.06
CA ILE A 22 -6.50 -7.53 -0.99
C ILE A 22 -7.34 -8.13 0.14
N ASN A 23 -7.24 -9.44 0.36
CA ASN A 23 -8.01 -10.13 1.40
C ASN A 23 -7.32 -10.09 2.77
N GLN A 24 -6.03 -9.74 2.82
CA GLN A 24 -5.28 -9.63 4.08
C GLN A 24 -5.42 -8.26 4.73
N VAL A 25 -5.64 -7.21 3.93
CA VAL A 25 -5.71 -5.82 4.41
C VAL A 25 -7.16 -5.41 4.65
N HIS A 26 -7.45 -4.91 5.84
CA HIS A 26 -8.75 -4.33 6.18
C HIS A 26 -8.62 -2.83 6.50
N SER A 27 -9.75 -2.13 6.46
CA SER A 27 -9.80 -0.72 6.83
C SER A 27 -9.46 -0.56 8.31
N GLY A 28 -8.39 0.19 8.60
CA GLY A 28 -7.86 0.38 9.96
C GLY A 28 -6.57 -0.39 10.23
N ASP A 29 -6.23 -1.39 9.41
CA ASP A 29 -4.97 -2.12 9.59
C ASP A 29 -3.76 -1.27 9.19
N LYS A 30 -2.66 -1.46 9.92
CA LYS A 30 -1.38 -0.86 9.58
C LYS A 30 -0.62 -1.76 8.63
N VAL A 31 -0.37 -1.29 7.42
CA VAL A 31 0.37 -2.05 6.41
C VAL A 31 1.82 -1.58 6.30
N VAL A 32 2.75 -2.52 6.23
CA VAL A 32 4.18 -2.27 6.00
C VAL A 32 4.55 -2.85 4.65
N VAL A 33 5.06 -1.99 3.78
CA VAL A 33 5.54 -2.37 2.46
C VAL A 33 7.07 -2.34 2.47
N GLU A 34 7.68 -3.49 2.22
CA GLU A 34 9.13 -3.67 2.09
C GLU A 34 9.47 -3.87 0.60
N ASP A 35 10.59 -3.34 0.14
CA ASP A 35 11.03 -3.39 -1.28
C ASP A 35 9.95 -2.96 -2.29
N GLY A 36 9.12 -2.00 -1.89
CA GLY A 36 8.06 -1.42 -2.71
C GLY A 36 8.56 -0.32 -3.64
N PHE A 37 7.82 -0.11 -4.73
CA PHE A 37 8.00 0.99 -5.66
C PHE A 37 7.04 2.13 -5.34
N VAL A 38 7.60 3.33 -5.22
CA VAL A 38 6.84 4.58 -5.08
C VAL A 38 6.95 5.34 -6.39
N LYS A 39 5.81 5.81 -6.90
CA LYS A 39 5.73 6.64 -8.10
C LYS A 39 4.76 7.78 -7.88
N THR A 40 5.14 8.98 -8.27
CA THR A 40 4.24 10.13 -8.24
C THR A 40 3.54 10.24 -9.60
N PHE A 41 2.21 10.26 -9.59
CA PHE A 41 1.40 10.46 -10.80
C PHE A 41 0.38 11.57 -10.56
N GLN A 42 0.43 12.62 -11.40
CA GLN A 42 -0.44 13.80 -11.29
C GLN A 42 -0.46 14.41 -9.87
N GLY A 43 0.68 14.42 -9.18
CA GLY A 43 0.82 14.96 -7.83
C GLY A 43 0.36 14.02 -6.70
N LYS A 44 -0.12 12.81 -7.02
CA LYS A 44 -0.48 11.79 -6.03
C LYS A 44 0.58 10.71 -5.96
N LEU A 45 0.95 10.32 -4.75
CA LEU A 45 1.88 9.21 -4.53
C LEU A 45 1.13 7.89 -4.74
N GLN A 46 1.69 7.01 -5.57
CA GLN A 46 1.24 5.64 -5.76
C GLN A 46 2.34 4.69 -5.28
N ILE A 47 1.97 3.78 -4.39
CA ILE A 47 2.85 2.77 -3.82
C ILE A 47 2.41 1.42 -4.35
N SER A 48 3.36 0.57 -4.73
CA SER A 48 3.10 -0.80 -5.17
C SER A 48 4.21 -1.70 -4.68
N THR A 49 3.88 -2.92 -4.22
CA THR A 49 4.90 -3.88 -3.78
C THR A 49 5.73 -4.44 -4.93
N GLY A 50 5.29 -4.28 -6.20
CA GLY A 50 6.01 -4.85 -7.34
C GLY A 50 6.19 -6.38 -7.23
N ARG A 51 7.16 -6.93 -7.97
CA ARG A 51 7.41 -8.39 -8.01
C ARG A 51 8.25 -8.92 -6.84
N GLN A 52 9.12 -8.08 -6.27
CA GLN A 52 10.03 -8.46 -5.19
C GLN A 52 9.62 -7.89 -3.82
N GLY A 53 8.72 -6.91 -3.80
CA GLY A 53 8.30 -6.30 -2.55
C GLY A 53 7.33 -7.18 -1.77
N LYS A 54 7.38 -7.00 -0.47
CA LYS A 54 6.60 -7.74 0.51
C LYS A 54 5.62 -6.78 1.18
N LEU A 55 4.41 -7.26 1.42
CA LEU A 55 3.40 -6.55 2.17
C LEU A 55 3.11 -7.32 3.45
N THR A 56 3.29 -6.65 4.59
CA THR A 56 3.01 -7.20 5.91
C THR A 56 1.89 -6.39 6.53
N VAL A 57 0.81 -7.06 6.95
CA VAL A 57 -0.32 -6.43 7.63
C VAL A 57 -0.12 -6.57 9.14
N GLN A 58 -0.18 -5.46 9.85
CA GLN A 58 -0.18 -5.39 11.31
C GLN A 58 -1.57 -4.92 11.75
N PRO A 59 -2.38 -5.82 12.33
CA PRO A 59 -3.63 -5.42 12.96
C PRO A 59 -3.33 -4.52 14.17
N GLU A 60 -4.14 -3.48 14.35
CA GLU A 60 -4.12 -2.62 15.55
C GLU A 60 -4.86 -3.28 16.73
#